data_AF-A0A7S1VLV0-F1
#
_entry.id   AF-A0A7S1VLV0-F1
#
_cell.length_a   1.000
_cell.length_b   1.000
_cell.length_c   1.000
_cell.angle_alpha   90.00
_cell.angle_beta   90.00
_cell.angle_gamma   90.00
#
_symmetry.space_group_name_H-M   'P 1'
#
loop_
_entity.id
_entity.type
_entity.pdbx_description
1 polymer ?
#
loop_
_entity_poly.entity_id
_entity_poly.type
_entity_poly.pdbx_seq_one_letter_code
_entity_poly.pdbx_strand_id
1 'polypeptide(L)'
;GRGTAAEPLAEPQQVFDIAVSSTSHSFVANSIVAHNCFQDVTACIFCVALSEYDLKLYEDDKTNRMHESLKLFKEICNSKWFASTAMILFLNKRDLFEEKIKKTDLSVCFPEYTGGNDAEAALTFITDKFLAQNENPRKPIYPHAVCATDTDNVQRVFDATQDVVLRRALEDPMM
;
A
#
# COMPACT_ATOMS: atom_id res chain seq x y z
N GLY A 1 34.07 -43.08 8.49
CA GLY A 1 33.54 -41.71 8.58
C GLY A 1 32.43 -41.53 7.57
N ARG A 2 31.51 -40.60 7.88
CA ARG A 2 30.33 -40.13 7.14
C ARG A 2 29.01 -40.79 7.55
N GLY A 3 28.34 -40.12 8.49
CA GLY A 3 26.93 -40.33 8.80
C GLY A 3 26.06 -39.74 7.70
N THR A 4 24.99 -40.46 7.38
CA THR A 4 23.88 -39.99 6.54
C THR A 4 22.91 -39.24 7.46
N ALA A 5 23.03 -37.91 7.50
CA ALA A 5 21.98 -37.06 8.05
C ALA A 5 20.91 -36.91 6.96
N ALA A 6 19.69 -37.38 7.23
CA ALA A 6 18.54 -37.06 6.41
C ALA A 6 18.26 -35.55 6.56
N GLU A 7 18.26 -34.83 5.43
CA GLU A 7 17.79 -33.44 5.39
C GLU A 7 16.30 -33.40 5.70
N PRO A 8 15.82 -32.43 6.50
CA PRO A 8 14.40 -32.29 6.77
C PRO A 8 13.70 -31.83 5.49
N LEU A 9 12.64 -32.56 5.10
CA LEU A 9 11.67 -32.12 4.10
C LEU A 9 11.14 -30.74 4.51
N ALA A 10 11.51 -29.72 3.74
CA ALA A 10 10.99 -28.37 3.93
C ALA A 10 9.47 -28.38 3.77
N GLU A 11 8.76 -27.92 4.80
CA GLU A 11 7.32 -27.65 4.73
C GLU A 11 7.00 -26.67 3.59
N PRO A 12 5.80 -26.74 2.97
CA PRO A 12 5.46 -25.83 1.89
C PRO A 12 5.36 -24.41 2.46
N GLN A 13 6.41 -23.63 2.24
CA GLN A 13 6.37 -22.19 2.45
C GLN A 13 5.21 -21.66 1.61
N GLN A 14 4.17 -21.15 2.26
CA GLN A 14 3.17 -20.29 1.62
C GLN A 14 3.93 -19.12 0.99
N VAL A 15 4.15 -19.20 -0.32
CA VAL A 15 4.78 -18.13 -1.09
C VAL A 15 3.77 -17.00 -1.20
N PHE A 16 3.82 -16.07 -0.27
CA PHE A 16 3.10 -14.80 -0.40
C PHE A 16 3.91 -13.91 -1.34
N ASP A 17 3.64 -13.98 -2.64
CA ASP A 17 4.18 -13.06 -3.63
C ASP A 17 3.55 -11.67 -3.44
N ILE A 18 4.19 -10.86 -2.59
CA ILE A 18 3.74 -9.51 -2.22
C ILE A 18 4.79 -8.50 -2.66
N ALA A 19 4.42 -7.59 -3.57
CA ALA A 19 5.23 -6.43 -3.92
C ALA A 19 4.95 -5.26 -2.96
N VAL A 20 5.98 -4.67 -2.35
CA VAL A 20 5.86 -3.54 -1.40
C VAL A 20 6.42 -2.26 -2.03
N SER A 21 5.65 -1.18 -2.05
CA SER A 21 6.09 0.18 -2.43
C SER A 21 5.86 1.16 -1.28
N SER A 22 6.79 2.09 -1.03
CA SER A 22 6.74 3.07 0.08
C SER A 22 7.24 4.43 -0.39
N THR A 23 6.68 5.52 0.16
CA THR A 23 7.07 6.90 -0.20
C THR A 23 7.83 7.67 0.89
N SER A 24 8.07 7.09 2.08
CA SER A 24 8.84 7.72 3.15
C SER A 24 10.34 7.39 3.06
N HIS A 25 11.20 8.43 3.00
CA HIS A 25 12.68 8.42 3.09
C HIS A 25 13.39 7.08 2.79
N SER A 26 14.09 7.05 1.65
CA SER A 26 15.15 6.09 1.28
C SER A 26 14.75 4.67 0.86
N PHE A 27 13.47 4.41 0.60
CA PHE A 27 13.06 3.29 -0.25
C PHE A 27 12.34 3.83 -1.49
N VAL A 28 13.10 4.45 -2.40
CA VAL A 28 12.71 4.42 -3.81
C VAL A 28 12.50 2.96 -4.16
N ALA A 29 11.44 2.64 -4.89
CA ALA A 29 10.99 1.31 -5.33
C ALA A 29 12.09 0.46 -6.03
N ASN A 30 13.14 0.10 -5.32
CA ASN A 30 14.29 -0.70 -5.75
C ASN A 30 14.30 -2.08 -5.08
N SER A 31 13.18 -2.47 -4.45
CA SER A 31 12.91 -3.85 -4.07
C SER A 31 11.56 -4.27 -4.62
N ILE A 32 11.35 -4.05 -5.93
CA ILE A 32 10.55 -5.00 -6.70
C ILE A 32 11.39 -6.27 -6.74
N VAL A 33 11.07 -7.18 -5.83
CA VAL A 33 11.74 -8.48 -5.69
C VAL A 33 11.73 -9.17 -7.05
N ALA A 34 12.93 -9.51 -7.50
CA ALA A 34 13.28 -10.36 -8.64
C ALA A 34 12.57 -10.03 -9.98
N HIS A 35 13.35 -9.39 -10.85
CA HIS A 35 13.10 -9.04 -12.24
C HIS A 35 12.81 -10.23 -13.21
N ASN A 36 12.30 -11.39 -12.72
CA ASN A 36 12.07 -12.56 -13.57
C ASN A 36 10.95 -13.54 -13.15
N CYS A 37 10.07 -13.21 -12.18
CA CYS A 37 9.00 -14.12 -11.70
C CYS A 37 7.58 -13.51 -11.69
N PHE A 38 7.29 -12.50 -12.51
CA PHE A 38 6.00 -11.79 -12.49
C PHE A 38 4.93 -12.45 -13.40
N GLN A 39 4.59 -13.71 -13.13
CA GLN A 39 3.34 -14.28 -13.66
C GLN A 39 2.25 -14.51 -12.61
N ASP A 40 2.55 -14.49 -11.30
CA ASP A 40 1.55 -14.89 -10.27
C ASP A 40 1.52 -14.03 -8.98
N VAL A 41 1.83 -12.72 -9.07
CA VAL A 41 1.77 -11.85 -7.87
C VAL A 41 0.32 -11.69 -7.40
N THR A 42 0.07 -12.14 -6.17
CA THR A 42 -1.28 -12.21 -5.63
C THR A 42 -1.80 -10.84 -5.19
N ALA A 43 -0.96 -10.05 -4.52
CA ALA A 43 -1.31 -8.71 -4.08
C ALA A 43 -0.11 -7.75 -4.12
N CYS A 44 -0.38 -6.46 -4.30
CA CYS A 44 0.60 -5.39 -4.19
C CYS A 44 0.25 -4.49 -3.00
N ILE A 45 1.17 -4.36 -2.05
CA ILE A 45 1.07 -3.46 -0.91
C ILE A 45 1.68 -2.11 -1.29
N PHE A 46 0.91 -1.05 -1.13
CA PHE A 46 1.34 0.32 -1.34
C PHE A 46 1.22 1.11 -0.04
N CYS A 47 2.33 1.62 0.48
CA CYS A 47 2.42 2.35 1.74
C CYS A 47 2.62 3.84 1.50
N VAL A 48 1.80 4.66 2.15
CA VAL A 48 1.84 6.12 2.11
C VAL A 48 1.91 6.64 3.54
N ALA A 49 2.76 7.63 3.79
CA ALA A 49 2.75 8.33 5.06
C ALA A 49 1.77 9.51 5.03
N LEU A 50 0.68 9.41 5.78
CA LEU A 50 -0.34 10.45 5.90
C LEU A 50 0.25 11.77 6.39
N SER A 51 1.20 11.71 7.33
CA SER A 51 1.82 12.89 7.96
C SER A 51 2.68 13.74 7.03
N GLU A 52 2.87 13.33 5.77
CA GLU A 52 3.71 14.02 4.78
C GLU A 52 2.90 14.95 3.85
N TYR A 53 1.61 15.16 4.12
CA TYR A 53 0.71 15.99 3.29
C TYR A 53 1.13 17.46 3.15
N ASP A 54 1.90 18.02 4.07
CA ASP A 54 2.39 19.40 4.05
C ASP A 54 3.91 19.47 3.76
N LEU A 55 4.55 18.33 3.48
CA LEU A 55 5.97 18.26 3.17
C LEU A 55 6.18 18.32 1.66
N LYS A 56 7.29 18.95 1.28
CA LYS A 56 7.77 18.96 -0.10
C LYS A 56 8.90 17.95 -0.31
N LEU A 57 9.16 17.60 -1.56
CA LEU A 57 10.33 16.82 -1.95
C LEU A 57 11.60 17.62 -1.67
N TYR A 58 12.64 16.93 -1.21
CA TYR A 58 13.93 17.54 -0.92
C TYR A 58 14.63 18.05 -2.19
N GLU A 59 14.34 17.42 -3.34
CA GLU A 59 15.04 17.61 -4.59
C GLU A 59 14.63 18.89 -5.35
N ASP A 60 13.39 19.36 -5.18
CA ASP A 60 12.87 20.52 -5.93
C ASP A 60 12.18 21.61 -5.09
N ASP A 61 11.94 21.36 -3.80
CA ASP A 61 11.21 22.22 -2.84
C ASP A 61 9.88 22.81 -3.38
N LYS A 62 9.28 22.12 -4.35
CA LYS A 62 8.07 22.55 -5.05
C LYS A 62 7.01 21.48 -5.05
N THR A 63 7.40 20.23 -5.26
CA THR A 63 6.46 19.13 -5.38
C THR A 63 6.10 18.62 -3.99
N ASN A 64 4.81 18.63 -3.69
CA ASN A 64 4.28 18.10 -2.44
C ASN A 64 4.33 16.56 -2.44
N ARG A 65 4.79 15.95 -1.34
CA ARG A 65 5.02 14.50 -1.27
C ARG A 65 3.77 13.66 -1.47
N MET A 66 2.62 14.12 -0.98
CA MET A 66 1.35 13.40 -1.14
C MET A 66 0.92 13.33 -2.61
N HIS A 67 1.18 14.38 -3.39
CA HIS A 67 0.88 14.37 -4.82
C HIS A 67 1.78 13.40 -5.59
N GLU A 68 3.05 13.30 -5.20
CA GLU A 68 3.96 12.32 -5.79
C GLU A 68 3.52 10.89 -5.44
N SER A 69 3.11 10.64 -4.19
CA SER A 69 2.51 9.36 -3.78
C SER A 69 1.27 9.00 -4.61
N LEU A 70 0.37 9.96 -4.86
CA LEU A 70 -0.81 9.75 -5.70
C LEU A 70 -0.44 9.39 -7.14
N LYS A 71 0.54 10.10 -7.71
CA LYS A 71 1.03 9.83 -9.07
C LYS A 71 1.64 8.44 -9.18
N LEU A 72 2.52 8.07 -8.26
CA LEU A 72 3.14 6.74 -8.23
C LEU A 72 2.10 5.64 -8.02
N PHE A 73 1.12 5.86 -7.14
CA PHE A 73 0.02 4.91 -6.95
C PHE A 73 -0.78 4.73 -8.24
N LYS A 74 -1.09 5.81 -8.96
CA LYS A 74 -1.77 5.74 -10.26
C LYS A 74 -0.98 4.91 -11.27
N GLU A 75 0.33 5.12 -11.37
CA GLU A 75 1.19 4.38 -12.30
C GLU A 75 1.24 2.88 -11.98
N ILE A 76 1.37 2.52 -10.70
CA ILE A 76 1.40 1.12 -10.25
C ILE A 76 0.02 0.46 -10.40
N CYS A 77 -1.03 1.13 -9.91
CA CYS A 77 -2.39 0.61 -9.89
C CYS A 77 -2.91 0.33 -11.30
N ASN A 78 -2.53 1.12 -12.30
CA ASN A 78 -3.00 0.98 -13.68
C ASN A 78 -1.98 0.30 -14.60
N SER A 79 -0.85 -0.17 -14.06
CA SER A 79 0.15 -0.91 -14.82
C SER A 79 -0.40 -2.26 -15.30
N LYS A 80 -0.10 -2.60 -16.57
CA LYS A 80 -0.44 -3.91 -17.16
C LYS A 80 0.09 -5.10 -16.36
N TRP A 81 1.21 -4.91 -15.64
CA TRP A 81 1.82 -5.94 -14.80
C TRP A 81 1.01 -6.25 -13.55
N PHE A 82 0.19 -5.30 -13.10
CA PHE A 82 -0.67 -5.41 -11.93
C PHE A 82 -2.17 -5.42 -12.30
N ALA A 83 -2.53 -5.70 -13.55
CA ALA A 83 -3.91 -5.58 -14.04
C ALA A 83 -4.87 -6.53 -13.30
N SER A 84 -4.43 -7.73 -12.97
CA SER A 84 -5.18 -8.73 -12.19
C SER A 84 -4.80 -8.77 -10.71
N THR A 85 -3.78 -8.02 -10.28
CA THR A 85 -3.25 -8.02 -8.90
C THR A 85 -4.11 -7.15 -7.97
N ALA A 86 -4.49 -7.62 -6.78
CA ALA A 86 -5.20 -6.78 -5.81
C ALA A 86 -4.26 -5.72 -5.23
N MET A 87 -4.76 -4.52 -4.93
CA MET A 87 -3.97 -3.49 -4.23
C MET A 87 -4.36 -3.45 -2.74
N ILE A 88 -3.37 -3.38 -1.87
CA ILE A 88 -3.55 -3.14 -0.44
C ILE A 88 -2.89 -1.80 -0.15
N LEU A 89 -3.67 -0.80 0.27
CA LEU A 89 -3.20 0.56 0.49
C LEU A 89 -3.03 0.82 1.99
N PHE A 90 -1.80 0.98 2.46
CA PHE A 90 -1.51 1.42 3.82
C PHE A 90 -1.37 2.92 3.91
N LEU A 91 -2.27 3.56 4.65
CA LEU A 91 -2.20 4.94 5.06
C LEU A 91 -1.55 4.98 6.45
N ASN A 92 -0.22 5.04 6.46
CA ASN A 92 0.62 4.93 7.65
C ASN A 92 0.84 6.29 8.33
N LYS A 93 1.36 6.25 9.57
CA LYS A 93 1.62 7.42 10.43
C LYS A 93 0.34 8.21 10.74
N ARG A 94 -0.79 7.51 10.90
CA ARG A 94 -2.08 8.12 11.25
C ARG A 94 -1.99 8.91 12.56
N ASP A 95 -1.25 8.41 13.55
CA ASP A 95 -0.95 9.08 14.81
C ASP A 95 -0.33 10.48 14.60
N LEU A 96 0.71 10.56 13.78
CA LEU A 96 1.36 11.83 13.46
C LEU A 96 0.46 12.74 12.62
N PHE A 97 -0.35 12.17 11.74
CA PHE A 97 -1.30 12.91 10.93
C PHE A 97 -2.41 13.55 11.79
N GLU A 98 -2.99 12.82 12.73
CA GLU A 98 -4.03 13.31 13.65
C GLU A 98 -3.55 14.49 14.50
N GLU A 99 -2.29 14.49 14.93
CA GLU A 99 -1.70 15.61 15.65
C GLU A 99 -1.42 16.83 14.76
N LYS A 100 -1.16 16.59 13.48
CA LYS A 100 -0.76 17.61 12.52
C LYS A 100 -1.95 18.34 11.91
N ILE A 101 -3.00 17.59 11.55
CA ILE A 101 -4.22 18.14 10.95
C ILE A 101 -4.93 19.12 11.88
N LYS A 102 -4.80 18.96 13.20
CA LYS A 102 -5.28 19.92 14.21
C LYS A 102 -4.66 21.31 14.07
N LYS A 103 -3.45 21.41 13.50
CA LYS A 103 -2.65 22.64 13.38
C LYS A 103 -2.65 23.20 11.97
N THR A 104 -2.55 22.33 10.97
CA THR A 104 -2.43 22.69 9.56
C THR A 104 -3.52 21.98 8.77
N ASP A 105 -4.46 22.75 8.22
CA ASP A 105 -5.56 22.23 7.41
C ASP A 105 -5.05 21.49 6.16
N LEU A 106 -5.77 20.45 5.72
CA LEU A 106 -5.39 19.65 4.55
C LEU A 106 -5.41 20.47 3.24
N SER A 107 -6.08 21.61 3.20
CA SER A 107 -6.12 22.53 2.05
C SER A 107 -4.77 23.06 1.61
N VAL A 108 -3.74 23.03 2.47
CA VAL A 108 -2.36 23.33 2.07
C VAL A 108 -1.83 22.35 1.01
N CYS A 109 -2.37 21.13 1.01
CA CYS A 109 -2.10 20.10 0.03
C CYS A 109 -3.18 20.10 -1.04
N PHE A 110 -4.45 20.02 -0.64
CA PHE A 110 -5.58 19.86 -1.56
C PHE A 110 -6.52 21.06 -1.45
N PRO A 111 -6.34 22.13 -2.26
CA PRO A 111 -7.13 23.37 -2.13
C PRO A 111 -8.64 23.19 -2.20
N GLU A 112 -9.11 22.08 -2.82
CA GLU A 112 -10.52 21.70 -2.92
C GLU A 112 -11.08 21.03 -1.66
N TYR A 113 -10.25 20.71 -0.67
CA TYR A 113 -10.69 20.12 0.59
C TYR A 113 -11.41 21.16 1.46
N THR A 114 -12.60 20.81 1.96
CA THR A 114 -13.45 21.70 2.77
C THR A 114 -13.82 21.12 4.13
N GLY A 115 -13.19 20.03 4.56
CA GLY A 115 -13.52 19.34 5.81
C GLY A 115 -12.94 19.98 7.08
N GLY A 116 -12.09 21.00 6.95
CA GLY A 116 -11.42 21.64 8.09
C GLY A 116 -10.38 20.72 8.75
N ASN A 117 -9.96 21.10 9.97
CA ASN A 117 -8.98 20.37 10.76
C ASN A 117 -9.50 19.05 11.39
N ASP A 118 -10.53 18.43 10.80
CA ASP A 118 -11.09 17.15 11.23
C ASP A 118 -10.28 15.98 10.65
N ALA A 119 -9.74 15.14 11.53
CA ALA A 119 -8.83 14.08 11.12
C ALA A 119 -9.53 12.96 10.34
N GLU A 120 -10.77 12.60 10.70
CA GLU A 120 -11.50 11.53 10.03
C GLU A 120 -11.97 11.97 8.64
N ALA A 121 -12.46 13.21 8.52
CA ALA A 121 -12.83 13.80 7.23
C ALA A 121 -11.60 13.93 6.31
N ALA A 122 -10.47 14.36 6.84
CA ALA A 122 -9.22 14.47 6.09
C ALA A 122 -8.68 13.09 5.67
N LEU A 123 -8.73 12.09 6.56
CA LEU A 123 -8.35 10.71 6.26
C LEU A 123 -9.24 10.09 5.18
N THR A 124 -10.55 10.28 5.30
CA THR A 124 -11.53 9.81 4.30
C THR A 124 -11.25 10.46 2.96
N PHE A 125 -11.04 11.77 2.92
CA PHE A 125 -10.72 12.49 1.70
C PHE A 125 -9.43 11.99 1.04
N ILE A 126 -8.35 11.79 1.80
CA ILE A 126 -7.09 11.24 1.26
C ILE A 126 -7.32 9.83 0.72
N THR A 127 -8.06 8.99 1.45
CA THR A 127 -8.41 7.63 1.00
C THR A 127 -9.13 7.67 -0.35
N ASP A 128 -10.15 8.52 -0.48
CA ASP A 128 -10.91 8.68 -1.72
C ASP A 128 -10.02 9.17 -2.88
N LYS A 129 -9.06 10.08 -2.61
CA LYS A 129 -8.11 10.52 -3.63
C LYS A 129 -7.26 9.39 -4.18
N PHE A 130 -6.83 8.45 -3.33
CA PHE A 130 -6.10 7.26 -3.79
C PHE A 130 -7.02 6.30 -4.55
N LEU A 131 -8.20 5.98 -4.02
CA LEU A 131 -9.15 5.09 -4.68
C LEU A 131 -9.58 5.60 -6.06
N ALA A 132 -9.73 6.92 -6.21
CA ALA A 132 -10.06 7.57 -7.47
C ALA A 132 -8.95 7.44 -8.55
N GLN A 133 -7.73 7.02 -8.20
CA GLN A 133 -6.69 6.75 -9.19
C GLN A 133 -6.87 5.41 -9.91
N ASN A 134 -7.77 4.56 -9.46
CA ASN A 134 -8.04 3.28 -10.08
C ASN A 134 -8.90 3.43 -11.33
N GLU A 135 -8.36 3.06 -12.49
CA GLU A 135 -9.07 3.11 -13.76
C GLU A 135 -9.82 1.79 -14.06
N ASN A 136 -9.61 0.74 -13.24
CA ASN A 136 -10.29 -0.55 -13.37
C ASN A 136 -11.24 -0.82 -12.18
N PRO A 137 -12.56 -0.64 -12.34
CA PRO A 137 -13.52 -0.83 -11.24
C PRO A 137 -13.63 -2.28 -10.76
N ARG A 138 -13.13 -3.26 -11.53
CA ARG A 138 -13.09 -4.67 -11.11
C ARG A 138 -11.85 -4.99 -10.28
N LYS A 139 -10.84 -4.12 -10.28
CA LYS A 139 -9.61 -4.30 -9.52
C LYS A 139 -9.88 -3.93 -8.06
N PRO A 140 -9.77 -4.88 -7.11
CA PRO A 140 -10.03 -4.57 -5.72
C PRO A 140 -8.87 -3.77 -5.11
N ILE A 141 -9.22 -2.76 -4.33
CA ILE A 141 -8.29 -1.95 -3.54
C ILE A 141 -8.76 -1.97 -2.09
N TYR A 142 -7.89 -2.39 -1.19
CA TYR A 142 -8.18 -2.53 0.24
C TYR A 142 -7.42 -1.44 1.02
N PRO A 143 -8.05 -0.31 1.34
CA PRO A 143 -7.43 0.74 2.14
C PRO A 143 -7.43 0.39 3.63
N HIS A 144 -6.31 0.61 4.28
CA HIS A 144 -6.12 0.44 5.72
C HIS A 144 -5.34 1.63 6.28
N ALA A 145 -5.95 2.37 7.19
CA ALA A 145 -5.25 3.37 7.97
C ALA A 145 -4.56 2.71 9.16
N VAL A 146 -3.23 2.84 9.23
CA VAL A 146 -2.39 2.13 10.19
C VAL A 146 -1.52 3.10 10.99
N CYS A 147 -1.34 2.81 12.28
CA CYS A 147 -0.34 3.47 13.12
C CYS A 147 0.83 2.52 13.31
N ALA A 148 2.07 3.02 13.31
CA ALA A 148 3.26 2.18 13.52
C ALA A 148 3.27 1.45 14.88
N THR A 149 2.46 1.90 15.83
CA THR A 149 2.28 1.33 17.17
C THR A 149 1.11 0.33 17.27
N ASP A 150 0.31 0.17 16.22
CA ASP A 150 -0.81 -0.78 16.20
C ASP A 150 -0.27 -2.18 15.87
N THR A 151 0.02 -2.98 16.89
CA THR A 151 0.59 -4.34 16.78
C THR A 151 -0.30 -5.33 16.01
N ASP A 152 -1.56 -4.97 15.73
CA ASP A 152 -2.49 -5.79 14.96
C ASP A 152 -2.42 -5.55 13.44
N ASN A 153 -1.56 -4.63 12.98
CA ASN A 153 -1.44 -4.27 11.57
C ASN A 153 -1.17 -5.49 10.69
N VAL A 154 -0.19 -6.33 11.04
CA VAL A 154 0.20 -7.51 10.27
C VAL A 154 -0.95 -8.50 10.15
N GLN A 155 -1.73 -8.70 11.23
CA GLN A 155 -2.87 -9.62 11.21
C GLN A 155 -3.98 -9.10 10.30
N ARG A 156 -4.31 -7.80 10.36
CA ARG A 156 -5.31 -7.19 9.44
C ARG A 156 -4.86 -7.24 7.99
N VAL A 157 -3.56 -7.08 7.72
CA VAL A 157 -2.99 -7.29 6.38
C VAL A 157 -3.23 -8.74 5.98
N PHE A 158 -2.82 -9.68 6.84
CA PHE A 158 -2.87 -11.11 6.57
C PHE A 158 -4.30 -11.55 6.26
N ASP A 159 -5.28 -11.14 7.08
CA ASP A 159 -6.70 -11.41 6.90
C ASP A 159 -7.21 -10.85 5.55
N ALA A 160 -6.83 -9.60 5.21
CA ALA A 160 -7.20 -8.99 3.93
C ALA A 160 -6.58 -9.73 2.74
N THR A 161 -5.29 -10.10 2.80
CA THR A 161 -4.64 -10.93 1.77
C THR A 161 -5.28 -12.31 1.65
N GLN A 162 -5.64 -12.92 2.78
CA GLN A 162 -6.24 -14.25 2.81
C GLN A 162 -7.62 -14.24 2.15
N ASP A 163 -8.41 -13.18 2.36
CA ASP A 163 -9.67 -12.95 1.66
C ASP A 163 -9.48 -12.81 0.14
N VAL A 164 -8.43 -12.11 -0.31
CA VAL A 164 -8.09 -11.98 -1.73
C VAL A 164 -7.70 -13.32 -2.34
N VAL A 165 -6.78 -14.04 -1.68
CA VAL A 165 -6.31 -15.36 -2.12
C VAL A 165 -7.48 -16.34 -2.21
N LEU A 166 -8.34 -16.36 -1.18
CA LEU A 166 -9.51 -17.23 -1.12
C LEU A 166 -10.53 -16.89 -2.22
N ARG A 167 -10.83 -15.59 -2.45
CA ARG A 167 -11.74 -15.18 -3.53
C ARG A 167 -11.23 -15.62 -4.89
N ARG A 168 -9.92 -15.47 -5.15
CA ARG A 168 -9.33 -15.97 -6.41
C ARG A 168 -9.40 -17.49 -6.54
N ALA A 169 -9.12 -18.23 -5.47
CA ALA A 169 -9.21 -19.69 -5.47
C ALA A 169 -10.66 -20.20 -5.67
N LEU A 170 -11.67 -19.42 -5.29
CA LEU A 170 -13.08 -19.74 -5.50
C LEU A 170 -13.62 -19.28 -6.87
N GLU A 171 -13.00 -18.27 -7.47
CA GLU A 171 -13.35 -17.77 -8.81
C GLU A 171 -12.73 -18.61 -9.95
N ASP A 172 -11.73 -19.45 -9.66
CA ASP A 172 -11.14 -20.38 -10.62
C ASP A 172 -11.47 -21.86 -10.28
N PRO A 173 -12.55 -22.43 -10.86
CA PRO A 173 -12.91 -23.83 -10.64
C PRO A 173 -12.02 -24.85 -11.37
N MET A 174 -10.89 -24.44 -11.97
CA MET A 174 -9.94 -25.33 -12.66
C MET A 174 -8.48 -25.11 -12.21
N MET A 175 -8.20 -25.53 -10.98
CA MET A 175 -6.89 -26.04 -10.55
C MET A 175 -7.01 -27.53 -10.22
#